data_AF-X0RFI5-F1
#
_entry.id   AF-X0RFI5-F1
#
_cell.length_a   1.000
_cell.length_b   1.000
_cell.length_c   1.000
_cell.angle_alpha   90.00
_cell.angle_beta   90.00
_cell.angle_gamma   90.00
#
_symmetry.space_group_name_H-M   'P 1'
#
loop_
_entity.id
_entity.type
_entity.pdbx_description
1 polymer ?
#
loop_
_entity_poly.entity_id
_entity_poly.type
_entity_poly.pdbx_seq_one_letter_code
_entity_poly.pdbx_strand_id
1 'polypeptide(L)' 'MGLDTSRPSAIIWRKMLISFDIKAKAAYVEFKDSKVAKTRELIPEVFFDFDEADNLLGIELLNIKKNIFLS' A
#
# COMPACT_ATOMS: atom_id res chain seq x y z
N MET A 1 44.06 -13.89 1.95
CA MET A 1 42.69 -13.97 1.44
C MET A 1 41.86 -13.03 2.32
N GLY A 2 41.75 -11.76 1.91
CA GLY A 2 40.96 -10.77 2.65
C GLY A 2 39.49 -10.97 2.33
N LEU A 3 38.64 -11.07 3.36
CA LEU A 3 37.20 -10.95 3.17
C LEU A 3 36.91 -9.54 2.66
N ASP A 4 36.32 -9.45 1.48
CA ASP A 4 35.86 -8.20 0.89
C ASP A 4 34.72 -7.63 1.74
N THR A 5 35.03 -6.62 2.54
CA THR A 5 34.06 -5.89 3.38
C THR A 5 33.49 -4.66 2.67
N SER A 6 33.65 -4.52 1.35
CA SER A 6 33.25 -3.32 0.59
C SER A 6 31.75 -3.17 0.32
N ARG A 7 30.90 -4.10 0.79
CA ARG A 7 29.44 -3.99 0.64
C ARG A 7 28.67 -4.26 1.92
N PRO A 8 28.40 -3.23 2.73
CA PRO A 8 27.16 -3.15 3.46
C PRO A 8 26.30 -2.05 2.85
N SER A 9 25.29 -2.38 2.05
CA SER A 9 24.16 -1.48 1.72
C SER A 9 23.30 -2.13 0.63
N ALA A 10 21.98 -2.29 0.73
CA ALA A 10 21.02 -1.68 1.62
C ALA A 10 19.87 -2.67 1.85
N ILE A 11 19.52 -2.91 3.11
CA ILE A 11 18.15 -3.34 3.40
C ILE A 11 17.30 -2.10 3.15
N ILE A 12 16.68 -2.02 1.97
CA ILE A 12 15.75 -0.94 1.65
C ILE A 12 14.46 -1.24 2.40
N TRP A 13 14.31 -0.68 3.60
CA TRP A 13 13.03 -0.67 4.29
C TRP A 13 12.06 0.20 3.49
N ARG A 14 11.19 -0.44 2.69
CA ARG A 14 10.05 0.27 2.10
C ARG A 14 8.99 0.41 3.19
N LYS A 15 8.71 1.66 3.55
CA LYS A 15 7.63 1.98 4.47
C LYS A 15 6.30 1.73 3.76
N MET A 16 5.56 0.74 4.25
CA MET A 16 4.17 0.53 3.88
C MET A 16 3.30 1.05 5.02
N LEU A 17 2.29 1.85 4.71
CA LEU A 17 1.33 2.34 5.70
C LEU A 17 0.00 1.64 5.50
N ILE A 18 -0.58 1.14 6.59
CA ILE A 18 -1.93 0.58 6.59
C ILE A 18 -2.75 1.45 7.55
N SER A 19 -3.85 2.01 7.05
CA SER A 19 -4.78 2.81 7.85
C SER A 19 -6.20 2.27 7.72
N PHE A 20 -6.98 2.48 8.77
CA PHE A 20 -8.38 2.06 8.85
C PHE A 20 -9.22 3.24 9.31
N ASP A 21 -10.25 3.57 8.54
CA ASP A 21 -11.30 4.50 8.96
C ASP A 21 -12.56 3.69 9.32
N ILE A 22 -12.79 3.55 10.62
CA ILE A 22 -13.93 2.79 11.16
C ILE A 22 -15.26 3.48 10.80
N LYS A 23 -15.30 4.82 10.73
CA LYS A 23 -16.53 5.56 10.40
C LYS A 23 -16.88 5.39 8.93
N ALA A 24 -15.88 5.44 8.06
CA ALA A 24 -16.04 5.21 6.62
C ALA A 24 -16.14 3.71 6.26
N LYS A 25 -15.83 2.80 7.20
CA LYS A 25 -15.67 1.36 6.95
C LYS A 25 -14.67 1.09 5.81
N ALA A 26 -13.57 1.82 5.82
CA ALA A 26 -12.55 1.78 4.78
C ALA A 26 -11.20 1.36 5.35
N ALA A 27 -10.38 0.72 4.52
CA ALA A 27 -8.97 0.51 4.76
C ALA A 27 -8.16 1.01 3.58
N TYR A 28 -6.98 1.52 3.87
CA TYR A 28 -6.04 1.99 2.86
C TYR A 28 -4.68 1.37 3.11
N VAL A 29 -4.06 0.87 2.03
CA VAL A 29 -2.69 0.38 2.01
C VAL A 29 -1.89 1.27 1.08
N GLU A 30 -0.94 2.00 1.64
CA GLU A 30 -0.03 2.88 0.91
C GLU A 30 1.33 2.22 0.72
N PHE A 31 1.78 2.13 -0.52
CA PHE A 31 3.10 1.61 -0.89
C PHE A 31 4.13 2.72 -1.14
N LYS A 32 3.65 3.90 -1.53
CA LYS A 32 4.47 5.05 -1.88
C LYS A 32 3.69 6.34 -1.63
N ASP A 33 4.23 7.19 -0.75
CA ASP A 33 3.75 8.55 -0.55
C ASP A 33 4.03 9.38 -1.82
N SER A 34 2.99 9.61 -2.60
CA SER A 34 3.03 10.37 -3.83
C SER A 34 1.66 10.90 -4.20
N LYS A 35 1.61 11.81 -5.18
CA LYS A 35 0.35 12.38 -5.65
C LYS A 35 -0.42 11.36 -6.49
N VAL A 36 -1.67 11.08 -6.09
CA VAL A 36 -2.61 10.30 -6.90
C VAL A 36 -2.98 11.10 -8.15
N ALA A 37 -2.72 10.53 -9.31
CA ALA A 37 -3.14 11.06 -10.60
C ALA A 37 -4.42 10.39 -11.11
N LYS A 38 -4.60 9.10 -10.80
CA LYS A 38 -5.73 8.30 -11.26
C LYS A 38 -6.10 7.24 -10.25
N THR A 39 -7.41 7.06 -10.04
CA THR A 39 -7.98 5.95 -9.27
C THR A 39 -8.75 5.04 -10.22
N ARG A 40 -8.62 3.72 -10.07
CA ARG A 40 -9.36 2.72 -10.86
C ARG A 40 -10.04 1.73 -9.93
N GLU A 41 -11.34 1.52 -10.10
CA GLU A 41 -12.02 0.39 -9.48
C GLU A 41 -11.64 -0.89 -10.21
N LEU A 42 -11.02 -1.84 -9.50
CA LEU A 42 -10.60 -3.11 -10.07
C LEU A 42 -11.74 -4.14 -10.04
N ILE A 43 -12.41 -4.20 -8.89
CA ILE A 43 -13.61 -4.97 -8.61
C ILE A 43 -14.47 -4.13 -7.65
N PRO A 44 -15.78 -4.43 -7.50
CA PRO A 44 -16.64 -3.65 -6.62
C PRO A 44 -16.01 -3.42 -5.24
N GLU A 45 -15.94 -2.16 -4.81
CA GLU A 45 -15.43 -1.73 -3.51
C GLU A 45 -13.90 -1.86 -3.32
N VAL A 46 -13.14 -2.14 -4.40
CA VAL A 46 -11.66 -2.22 -4.38
C VAL A 46 -11.07 -1.28 -5.44
N PHE A 47 -10.33 -0.28 -4.99
CA PHE A 47 -9.78 0.79 -5.81
C PHE A 47 -8.26 0.82 -5.73
N PHE A 48 -7.62 1.04 -6.88
CA PHE A 48 -6.17 1.20 -7.00
C PHE A 48 -5.85 2.65 -7.37
N ASP A 49 -4.91 3.24 -6.64
CA ASP A 49 -4.41 4.59 -6.89
C ASP A 49 -3.07 4.54 -7.63
N PHE A 50 -2.95 5.37 -8.67
CA PHE A 50 -1.80 5.43 -9.56
C PHE A 50 -1.23 6.85 -9.67
N ASP A 51 0.09 6.95 -9.87
CA ASP A 51 0.74 8.19 -10.30
C ASP A 51 0.60 8.43 -11.82
N GLU A 52 1.10 9.57 -12.31
CA GLU A 52 1.02 9.95 -13.73
C GLU A 52 1.74 8.96 -14.66
N ALA A 53 2.67 8.15 -14.14
CA ALA A 53 3.40 7.13 -14.87
C ALA A 53 2.79 5.73 -14.70
N ASP A 54 1.54 5.62 -14.24
CA ASP A 54 0.81 4.38 -13.99
C ASP A 54 1.49 3.45 -12.96
N ASN A 55 2.33 3.98 -12.05
CA ASN A 55 2.83 3.18 -10.92
C ASN A 55 1.77 3.12 -9.81
N LEU A 56 1.58 1.93 -9.23
CA LEU A 56 0.67 1.73 -8.10
C LEU A 56 1.19 2.45 -6.84
N LEU A 57 0.38 3.33 -6.28
CA LEU A 57 0.64 4.09 -5.05
C LEU A 57 -0.02 3.46 -3.84
N GLY A 58 -1.25 2.98 -3.99
CA GLY A 58 -2.01 2.40 -2.91
C GLY A 58 -3.25 1.63 -3.35
N ILE A 59 -3.88 0.98 -2.37
CA ILE A 59 -5.14 0.24 -2.51
C ILE A 59 -6.11 0.76 -1.46
N GLU A 60 -7.31 1.11 -1.90
CA GLU A 60 -8.44 1.46 -1.04
C GLU A 60 -9.49 0.35 -1.08
N LEU A 61 -9.92 -0.08 0.10
CA LEU A 61 -10.96 -1.09 0.32
C LEU A 61 -12.13 -0.41 1.03
N LEU A 62 -13.32 -0.46 0.43
CA LEU A 62 -14.53 0.13 1.00
C LEU A 62 -15.46 -0.93 1.59
N ASN A 63 -16.41 -0.48 2.40
CA ASN A 63 -17.49 -1.29 2.97
C ASN A 63 -16.99 -2.56 3.68
N ILE A 64 -15.88 -2.43 4.42
CA ILE A 64 -15.32 -3.53 5.19
C ILE A 64 -16.34 -3.94 6.25
N LYS A 65 -16.91 -5.13 6.06
CA LYS A 65 -17.81 -5.72 7.04
C LYS A 65 -16.99 -6.15 8.24
N LYS A 66 -17.52 -5.89 9.43
CA LYS A 66 -16.91 -6.23 10.72
C LYS A 66 -16.99 -7.74 10.98
N ASN A 67 -16.44 -8.55 10.09
CA ASN A 67 -16.34 -10.01 10.21
C ASN A 67 -14.88 -10.43 10.07
N ILE A 68 -13.99 -9.84 10.85
CA ILE A 68 -12.70 -10.46 11.12
C ILE A 68 -12.98 -11.54 12.17
N PHE A 69 -13.34 -12.73 11.71
CA PHE A 69 -13.17 -13.94 12.50
C PHE A 69 -11.66 -14.22 12.50
N LEU A 70 -10.97 -13.85 13.58
CA LEU A 70 -9.73 -14.53 13.94
C LEU A 70 -10.16 -15.84 14.61
N SER A 71 -10.34 -16.89 13.80
CA SER A 71 -10.39 -18.28 14.29
C SER A 71 -8.97 -18.81 14.41
#